data_AF-A0A543B182-F1
#
_entry.id   AF-A0A543B182-F1
#
_cell.length_a   1.000
_cell.length_b   1.000
_cell.length_c   1.000
_cell.angle_alpha   90.00
_cell.angle_beta   90.00
_cell.angle_gamma   90.00
#
_symmetry.space_group_name_H-M   'P 1'
#
loop_
_entity.id
_entity.type
_entity.pdbx_description
1 polymer ?
#
loop_
_entity_poly.entity_id
_entity_poly.type
_entity_poly.pdbx_seq_one_letter_code
_entity_poly.pdbx_strand_id
1 'polypeptide(L)'
;MTAKSTPSPGPLLTTLTVVASLVMLLPGGWAWIDPASFSVFVNWPNHEHFLHDAGAFQIAIGVGMLAALYWRDALAVTIGGFLFGNTLHTVNHIMDSDLGGGNASDPLVLGSFSVVAAVALVLRLRQLSAASDTEDA
;
A
#
# COMPACT_ATOMS: atom_id res chain seq x y z
N MET A 1 16.68 -6.09 -27.55
CA MET A 1 16.23 -7.20 -26.68
C MET A 1 14.74 -7.02 -26.51
N THR A 2 13.91 -7.87 -27.12
CA THR A 2 12.46 -7.82 -26.95
C THR A 2 12.12 -8.23 -25.53
N ALA A 3 11.48 -7.35 -24.76
CA ALA A 3 11.00 -7.69 -23.43
C ALA A 3 9.96 -8.81 -23.58
N LYS A 4 10.16 -9.93 -22.90
CA LYS A 4 9.22 -11.05 -22.94
C LYS A 4 7.94 -10.59 -22.24
N SER A 5 6.83 -10.51 -22.98
CA SER A 5 5.52 -10.12 -22.43
C SER A 5 5.17 -11.04 -21.25
N THR A 6 4.94 -10.48 -20.06
CA THR A 6 4.48 -11.24 -18.91
C THR A 6 3.06 -11.75 -19.17
N PRO A 7 2.83 -13.07 -19.16
CA PRO A 7 1.50 -13.62 -19.42
C PRO A 7 0.50 -13.09 -18.37
N SER A 8 -0.75 -12.88 -18.79
CA SER A 8 -1.82 -12.54 -17.86
C SER A 8 -2.07 -13.67 -16.86
N PRO A 9 -2.37 -13.35 -15.59
CA PRO A 9 -2.72 -14.37 -14.61
C PRO A 9 -3.96 -15.14 -15.10
N GLY A 10 -3.93 -16.46 -14.96
CA GLY A 10 -5.10 -17.31 -15.23
C GLY A 10 -6.20 -17.08 -14.18
N PRO A 11 -7.46 -17.47 -14.45
CA PRO A 11 -8.60 -17.19 -13.59
C PRO A 11 -8.43 -17.64 -12.13
N LEU A 12 -7.83 -18.82 -11.91
CA LEU A 12 -7.57 -19.32 -10.56
C LEU A 12 -6.60 -18.41 -9.78
N LEU A 13 -5.49 -18.00 -10.40
CA LEU A 13 -4.51 -17.12 -9.75
C LEU A 13 -5.15 -15.78 -9.41
N THR A 14 -5.91 -15.20 -10.34
CA THR A 14 -6.68 -13.97 -10.10
C THR A 14 -7.61 -14.11 -8.90
N THR A 15 -8.40 -15.19 -8.83
CA THR A 15 -9.30 -15.44 -7.70
C THR A 15 -8.54 -15.57 -6.38
N LEU A 16 -7.43 -16.31 -6.35
CA LEU A 16 -6.61 -16.47 -5.15
C LEU A 16 -5.98 -15.15 -4.70
N THR A 17 -5.51 -14.32 -5.64
CA THR A 17 -4.99 -12.99 -5.33
C THR A 17 -6.08 -12.08 -4.78
N VAL A 18 -7.30 -12.12 -5.33
CA VAL A 18 -8.44 -11.36 -4.79
C VAL A 18 -8.78 -11.81 -3.37
N VAL A 19 -8.87 -13.12 -3.13
CA VAL A 19 -9.15 -13.66 -1.78
C VAL A 19 -8.06 -13.23 -0.79
N ALA A 20 -6.78 -13.38 -1.15
CA ALA A 20 -5.67 -12.93 -0.31
C ALA A 20 -5.73 -11.41 -0.05
N SER A 21 -6.14 -10.62 -1.05
CA SER A 21 -6.32 -9.16 -0.90
C SER A 21 -7.40 -8.84 0.10
N LEU A 22 -8.54 -9.54 0.04
CA LEU A 22 -9.64 -9.36 0.99
C LEU A 22 -9.23 -9.75 2.43
N VAL A 23 -8.39 -10.77 2.59
CA VAL A 23 -7.84 -11.16 3.91
C VAL A 23 -6.97 -10.06 4.52
N MET A 24 -6.38 -9.18 3.71
CA MET A 24 -5.63 -8.02 4.21
C MET A 24 -6.52 -6.78 4.36
N LEU A 25 -7.37 -6.50 3.37
CA LEU A 25 -8.21 -5.30 3.35
C LEU A 25 -9.27 -5.30 4.45
N LEU A 26 -9.90 -6.44 4.74
CA LEU A 26 -11.01 -6.49 5.68
C LEU A 26 -10.54 -6.30 7.14
N PRO A 27 -9.57 -7.07 7.66
CA PRO A 27 -9.05 -6.84 9.01
C PRO A 27 -8.30 -5.51 9.09
N GLY A 28 -7.55 -5.13 8.05
CA GLY A 28 -6.80 -3.89 8.02
C GLY A 28 -7.71 -2.66 8.05
N GLY A 29 -8.77 -2.67 7.24
CA GLY A 29 -9.80 -1.63 7.25
C GLY A 29 -10.53 -1.55 8.58
N TRP A 30 -10.83 -2.69 9.21
CA TRP A 30 -11.45 -2.70 10.54
C TRP A 30 -10.51 -2.11 11.61
N ALA A 31 -9.26 -2.56 11.66
CA ALA A 31 -8.26 -2.02 12.58
C ALA A 31 -8.01 -0.52 12.40
N TRP A 32 -8.14 -0.01 11.17
CA TRP A 32 -7.97 1.41 10.85
C TRP A 32 -9.19 2.28 11.16
N ILE A 33 -10.41 1.74 11.03
CA ILE A 33 -11.67 2.50 11.21
C ILE A 33 -12.17 2.44 12.66
N ASP A 34 -12.10 1.27 13.28
CA ASP A 34 -12.59 1.02 14.63
C ASP A 34 -11.64 0.07 15.38
N PRO A 35 -10.45 0.57 15.76
CA PRO A 35 -9.42 -0.22 16.45
C PRO A 35 -9.93 -0.82 17.76
N ALA A 36 -10.84 -0.13 18.46
CA ALA A 36 -11.38 -0.60 19.74
C ALA A 36 -12.22 -1.88 19.57
N SER A 37 -13.16 -1.91 18.62
CA SER A 37 -13.94 -3.15 18.40
C SER A 37 -13.11 -4.24 17.73
N PHE A 38 -12.16 -3.87 16.86
CA PHE A 38 -11.21 -4.82 16.29
C PHE A 38 -10.38 -5.50 17.38
N SER A 39 -9.83 -4.74 18.35
CA SER A 39 -9.00 -5.27 19.42
C SER A 39 -9.78 -6.26 20.30
N VAL A 40 -11.06 -5.99 20.56
CA VAL A 40 -11.96 -6.93 21.24
C VAL A 40 -12.13 -8.21 20.44
N PHE A 41 -12.38 -8.11 19.13
CA PHE A 41 -12.55 -9.27 18.26
C PHE A 41 -11.31 -10.17 18.21
N VAL A 42 -10.12 -9.58 18.08
CA VAL A 42 -8.86 -10.34 18.06
C VAL A 42 -8.32 -10.68 19.45
N ASN A 43 -9.04 -10.31 20.52
CA ASN A 43 -8.66 -10.52 21.91
C ASN A 43 -7.25 -9.97 22.24
N TRP A 44 -7.02 -8.69 21.89
CA TRP A 44 -5.77 -7.97 22.07
C TRP A 44 -6.01 -6.61 22.76
N PRO A 45 -5.05 -6.08 23.55
CA PRO A 45 -5.16 -4.74 24.11
C PRO A 45 -5.39 -3.67 23.04
N ASN A 46 -6.22 -2.67 23.34
CA ASN A 46 -6.45 -1.55 22.43
C ASN A 46 -5.22 -0.62 22.40
N HIS A 47 -4.20 -0.98 21.63
CA HIS A 47 -3.12 -0.10 21.24
C HIS A 47 -3.53 0.66 19.98
N GLU A 48 -4.35 1.70 20.16
CA GLU A 48 -5.06 2.41 19.08
C GLU A 48 -4.13 2.83 17.93
N HIS A 49 -3.07 3.58 18.24
CA HIS A 49 -2.07 4.00 17.24
C HIS A 49 -1.45 2.81 16.49
N PHE A 50 -1.05 1.77 17.22
CA PHE A 50 -0.48 0.57 16.61
C PHE A 50 -1.48 -0.16 15.70
N LEU A 51 -2.76 -0.17 16.06
CA LEU A 51 -3.81 -0.79 15.25
C LEU A 51 -4.11 0.03 13.99
N HIS A 52 -4.07 1.36 14.06
CA HIS A 52 -4.10 2.21 12.87
C HIS A 52 -2.91 1.90 11.93
N ASP A 53 -1.70 1.73 12.45
CA ASP A 53 -0.52 1.43 11.63
C ASP A 53 -0.59 0.04 11.00
N ALA A 54 -0.95 -0.97 11.81
CA ALA A 54 -1.18 -2.32 11.32
C ALA A 54 -2.26 -2.33 10.24
N GLY A 55 -3.34 -1.57 10.43
CA GLY A 55 -4.40 -1.36 9.46
C GLY A 55 -3.90 -0.76 8.15
N ALA A 56 -3.17 0.36 8.22
CA ALA A 56 -2.59 1.03 7.07
C ALA A 56 -1.68 0.10 6.24
N PHE A 57 -0.82 -0.70 6.90
CA PHE A 57 0.05 -1.65 6.20
C PHE A 57 -0.72 -2.80 5.56
N GLN A 58 -1.72 -3.37 6.23
CA GLN A 58 -2.56 -4.41 5.64
C GLN A 58 -3.35 -3.88 4.45
N ILE A 59 -3.93 -2.69 4.56
CA ILE A 59 -4.61 -2.02 3.45
C ILE A 59 -3.66 -1.83 2.26
N ALA A 60 -2.42 -1.39 2.49
CA ALA A 60 -1.42 -1.22 1.44
C ALA A 60 -1.04 -2.54 0.75
N ILE A 61 -0.87 -3.63 1.50
CA ILE A 61 -0.61 -4.96 0.95
C ILE A 61 -1.78 -5.40 0.07
N GLY A 62 -3.01 -5.27 0.56
CA GLY A 62 -4.22 -5.63 -0.18
C GLY A 62 -4.40 -4.84 -1.48
N VAL A 63 -4.26 -3.51 -1.42
CA VAL A 63 -4.31 -2.64 -2.60
C VAL A 63 -3.18 -2.97 -3.57
N GLY A 64 -1.97 -3.22 -3.08
CA GLY A 64 -0.82 -3.59 -3.92
C GLY A 64 -1.04 -4.91 -4.68
N MET A 65 -1.64 -5.91 -4.03
CA MET A 65 -1.97 -7.19 -4.68
C MET A 65 -3.06 -7.03 -5.75
N LEU A 66 -4.11 -6.23 -5.49
CA LEU A 66 -5.11 -5.92 -6.50
C LEU A 66 -4.52 -5.11 -7.67
N ALA A 67 -3.65 -4.15 -7.36
CA ALA A 67 -2.93 -3.37 -8.35
C ALA A 67 -2.08 -4.26 -9.27
N ALA A 68 -1.41 -5.28 -8.72
CA ALA A 68 -0.60 -6.23 -9.48
C ALA A 68 -1.40 -7.08 -10.49
N LEU A 69 -2.72 -7.20 -10.33
CA LEU A 69 -3.58 -7.87 -11.32
C LEU A 69 -3.79 -7.02 -12.58
N TYR A 70 -3.77 -5.69 -12.42
CA TYR A 70 -4.04 -4.74 -13.50
C TYR A 70 -2.75 -4.20 -14.13
N TRP A 71 -1.81 -3.73 -13.31
CA TRP A 71 -0.54 -3.18 -13.77
C TRP A 71 0.56 -4.23 -13.76
N ARG A 72 1.39 -4.24 -14.82
CA ARG A 72 2.38 -5.30 -15.05
C ARG A 72 3.80 -4.96 -14.58
N ASP A 73 4.08 -3.68 -14.34
CA ASP A 73 5.40 -3.27 -13.87
C ASP A 73 5.51 -3.47 -12.36
N ALA A 74 6.24 -4.50 -11.93
CA ALA A 74 6.40 -4.83 -10.52
C ALA A 74 6.98 -3.65 -9.71
N LEU A 75 7.94 -2.91 -10.27
CA LEU A 75 8.55 -1.78 -9.60
C LEU A 75 7.54 -0.64 -9.38
N ALA A 76 6.75 -0.27 -10.40
CA ALA A 76 5.70 0.73 -10.27
C ALA A 76 4.62 0.30 -9.26
N VAL A 77 4.19 -0.97 -9.28
CA VAL A 77 3.21 -1.49 -8.32
C VAL A 77 3.75 -1.45 -6.89
N THR A 78 5.00 -1.89 -6.67
CA THR A 78 5.61 -1.87 -5.34
C THR A 78 5.81 -0.45 -4.81
N ILE A 79 6.33 0.47 -5.63
CA ILE A 79 6.49 1.87 -5.23
C ILE A 79 5.12 2.51 -4.96
N GLY A 80 4.12 2.24 -5.81
CA GLY A 80 2.75 2.73 -5.62
C GLY A 80 2.11 2.22 -4.32
N GLY A 81 2.26 0.92 -4.03
CA GLY A 81 1.81 0.34 -2.77
C GLY A 81 2.51 0.95 -1.55
N PHE A 82 3.83 1.13 -1.61
CA PHE A 82 4.60 1.81 -0.55
C PHE A 82 4.16 3.26 -0.37
N LEU A 83 4.02 4.03 -1.45
CA LEU A 83 3.53 5.42 -1.42
C LEU A 83 2.17 5.49 -0.72
N PHE A 84 1.23 4.63 -1.12
CA PHE A 84 -0.10 4.60 -0.55
C PHE A 84 -0.09 4.26 0.94
N GLY A 85 0.57 3.16 1.33
CA GLY A 85 0.67 2.74 2.73
C GLY A 85 1.41 3.75 3.61
N ASN A 86 2.55 4.27 3.15
CA ASN A 86 3.34 5.24 3.90
C ASN A 86 2.59 6.58 4.05
N THR A 87 1.75 6.95 3.08
CA THR A 87 0.90 8.14 3.21
C THR A 87 -0.19 7.94 4.25
N LEU A 88 -0.88 6.78 4.25
CA LEU A 88 -1.83 6.45 5.33
C LEU A 88 -1.15 6.43 6.70
N HIS A 89 0.03 5.83 6.80
CA HIS A 89 0.83 5.81 8.02
C HIS A 89 1.23 7.23 8.48
N THR A 90 1.60 8.11 7.54
CA THR A 90 1.85 9.53 7.85
C THR A 90 0.59 10.18 8.42
N VAL A 91 -0.58 9.89 7.85
CA VAL A 91 -1.88 10.41 8.34
C VAL A 91 -2.17 9.90 9.75
N ASN A 92 -1.92 8.62 10.05
CA ASN A 92 -2.07 8.08 11.40
C ASN A 92 -1.24 8.88 12.41
N HIS A 93 0.04 9.13 12.13
CA HIS A 93 0.89 9.90 13.04
C HIS A 93 0.44 11.35 13.24
N ILE A 94 -0.32 11.92 12.29
CA ILE A 94 -0.94 13.25 12.46
C ILE A 94 -2.20 13.13 13.33
N MET A 95 -3.06 12.17 13.02
CA MET A 95 -4.33 11.94 13.73
C MET A 95 -4.12 11.53 15.18
N ASP A 96 -3.15 10.67 15.42
CA ASP A 96 -2.86 10.02 16.71
C ASP A 96 -1.79 10.78 17.51
N SER A 97 -1.54 12.05 17.17
CA SER A 97 -0.45 12.83 17.75
C SER A 97 -0.57 13.02 19.28
N ASP A 98 -1.77 12.85 19.84
CA ASP A 98 -2.08 12.89 21.26
C ASP A 98 -2.05 11.52 21.97
N LEU A 99 -2.00 10.41 21.22
CA LEU A 99 -2.06 9.05 21.75
C LEU A 99 -0.70 8.50 22.24
N GLY A 100 0.39 9.26 22.09
CA GLY A 100 1.71 8.94 22.67
C GLY A 100 2.48 7.80 21.99
N GLY A 101 2.19 7.51 20.72
CA GLY A 101 2.76 6.38 19.96
C GLY A 101 3.97 6.69 19.07
N GLY A 102 4.34 7.97 18.90
CA GLY A 102 5.45 8.39 18.03
C GLY A 102 6.15 9.67 18.49
N ASN A 103 7.23 10.05 17.81
CA ASN A 103 7.93 11.31 18.01
C ASN A 103 7.25 12.44 17.24
N ALA A 104 7.41 13.68 17.71
CA ALA A 104 6.90 14.87 17.02
C ALA A 104 7.45 15.04 15.59
N SER A 105 8.58 14.42 15.27
CA SER A 105 9.18 14.42 13.93
C SER A 105 8.59 13.39 12.96
N ASP A 106 7.87 12.39 13.45
CA ASP A 106 7.47 11.22 12.64
C ASP A 106 6.60 11.60 11.43
N PRO A 107 5.57 12.48 11.54
CA PRO A 107 4.81 12.94 10.38
C PRO A 107 5.68 13.56 9.27
N LEU A 108 6.69 14.35 9.66
CA LEU A 108 7.58 15.00 8.71
C LEU A 108 8.49 13.99 8.03
N VAL A 109 9.07 13.07 8.80
CA VAL A 109 9.96 12.02 8.29
C VAL A 109 9.20 11.09 7.36
N LEU A 110 8.05 10.57 7.78
CA LEU A 110 7.21 9.68 6.97
C LEU A 110 6.70 10.40 5.72
N GLY A 111 6.21 11.64 5.85
CA GLY A 111 5.76 12.44 4.72
C GLY A 111 6.87 12.65 3.67
N SER A 112 8.13 12.83 4.11
CA SER A 112 9.27 12.94 3.20
C SER A 112 9.51 11.65 2.40
N PHE A 113 9.31 10.47 2.99
CA PHE A 113 9.39 9.20 2.28
C PHE A 113 8.25 9.02 1.28
N SER A 114 7.05 9.53 1.57
CA SER A 114 5.97 9.60 0.57
C SER A 114 6.37 10.48 -0.62
N VAL A 115 7.01 11.63 -0.40
CA VAL A 115 7.50 12.48 -1.49
C VAL A 115 8.54 11.74 -2.33
N VAL A 116 9.51 11.06 -1.70
CA VAL A 116 10.52 10.25 -2.40
C VAL A 116 9.86 9.16 -3.25
N ALA A 117 8.89 8.43 -2.69
CA ALA A 117 8.16 7.39 -3.41
C ALA A 117 7.34 7.94 -4.58
N ALA A 118 6.67 9.09 -4.40
CA ALA A 118 5.93 9.76 -5.46
C ALA A 118 6.83 10.17 -6.63
N VAL A 119 8.00 10.76 -6.34
CA VAL A 119 8.99 11.11 -7.36
C VAL A 119 9.47 9.86 -8.09
N ALA A 120 9.81 8.80 -7.36
CA ALA A 120 10.26 7.54 -7.95
C ALA A 120 9.18 6.92 -8.85
N LEU A 121 7.91 6.93 -8.42
CA LEU A 121 6.79 6.42 -9.21
C LEU A 121 6.61 7.23 -10.50
N VAL A 122 6.60 8.56 -10.42
CA VAL A 122 6.47 9.43 -11.60
C VAL A 122 7.60 9.19 -12.59
N LEU A 123 8.83 9.08 -12.13
CA LEU A 123 9.98 8.78 -12.99
C LEU A 123 9.83 7.41 -13.65
N ARG A 124 9.37 6.40 -12.91
CA ARG A 124 9.15 5.06 -13.48
C ARG A 124 8.04 5.07 -14.53
N LEU A 125 6.93 5.73 -14.27
CA LEU A 125 5.82 5.85 -15.23
C LEU A 125 6.26 6.55 -16.52
N ARG A 126 7.07 7.62 -16.42
CA ARG A 126 7.64 8.30 -17.59
C ARG A 126 8.55 7.38 -18.43
N GLN A 127 9.36 6.55 -17.77
CA GLN A 127 10.19 5.57 -18.47
C GLN A 127 9.35 4.54 -19.23
N LEU A 128 8.25 4.08 -18.63
CA LEU A 128 7.35 3.11 -19.26
C LEU A 128 6.62 3.72 -20.48
N SER A 129 6.14 4.96 -20.37
CA SER A 129 5.50 5.66 -21.51
C SER A 129 6.48 5.92 -22.66
N ALA A 130 7.70 6.35 -22.36
CA ALA A 130 8.71 6.57 -23.41
C ALA A 130 9.07 5.26 -24.14
N ALA A 131 9.06 4.12 -23.43
CA ALA A 131 9.31 2.83 -24.04
C ALA A 131 8.16 2.36 -24.95
N SER A 132 6.90 2.58 -24.56
CA SER A 132 5.75 2.25 -25.42
C SER A 132 5.73 3.06 -26.70
N ASP A 133 6.05 4.36 -26.63
CA ASP A 133 6.09 5.24 -27.82
C ASP A 133 7.13 4.77 -28.84
N THR A 134 8.24 4.14 -28.40
CA THR A 134 9.25 3.58 -29.30
C THR A 134 8.88 2.23 -29.92
N GLU A 135 7.97 1.47 -29.31
CA GLU A 135 7.48 0.20 -29.87
C GLU A 135 6.41 0.43 -30.95
N ASP A 136 5.67 1.54 -30.87
CA ASP A 136 4.59 1.91 -31.79
C ASP A 136 5.04 2.75 -33.01
N ALA A 137 6.29 3.24 -33.02
CA ALA A 137 6.87 4.09 -34.07
C ALA A 137 7.66 3.30 -35.13
#